data_AF-X1HJ36-F1
#
_entry.id   AF-X1HJ36-F1
#
_cell.length_a   1.000
_cell.length_b   1.000
_cell.length_c   1.000
_cell.angle_alpha   90.00
_cell.angle_beta   90.00
_cell.angle_gamma   90.00
#
_symmetry.space_group_name_H-M   'P 1'
#
loop_
_entity.id
_entity.type
_entity.pdbx_description
1 polymer ?
#
loop_
_entity_poly.entity_id
_entity_poly.type
_entity_poly.pdbx_seq_one_letter_code
_entity_poly.pdbx_strand_id
1 'polypeptide(L)'
;MPKITYETKNFTRQTLATIAQAEEIIEQYQAQGFSLTLRQVYYQFVARALIPNTERDYKRLGNIISDARRAGMIDWSAIEDRTRFLRSLSSWDTPQDILDSAKSSYHRDLWEDQEKRLEVWIEKDALVGVIEAVCKDNDIPFFSCRGYVSDSEMWGAARRMMRHTGSG
;
A
#
# COMPACT_ATOMS: atom_id res chain seq x y z
N MET A 1 -7.07 -16.10 8.61
CA MET A 1 -5.89 -15.26 8.86
C MET A 1 -4.90 -16.08 9.68
N PRO A 2 -3.73 -16.47 9.11
CA PRO A 2 -2.79 -17.37 9.75
C PRO A 2 -1.90 -16.64 10.76
N LYS A 3 -2.30 -16.61 12.04
CA LYS A 3 -1.38 -16.38 13.17
C LYS A 3 -0.57 -17.64 13.43
N ILE A 4 0.42 -17.89 12.58
CA ILE A 4 1.31 -19.06 12.70
C ILE A 4 2.54 -18.67 13.52
N THR A 5 2.76 -19.40 14.61
CA THR A 5 3.97 -19.26 15.44
C THR A 5 5.09 -20.12 14.86
N TYR A 6 6.23 -19.49 14.58
CA TYR A 6 7.47 -20.12 14.14
C TYR A 6 8.56 -20.06 15.20
N GLU A 7 8.52 -19.06 16.09
CA GLU A 7 9.49 -18.88 17.17
C GLU A 7 8.78 -18.57 18.49
N THR A 8 9.22 -19.22 19.58
CA THR A 8 8.77 -18.83 20.93
C THR A 8 9.69 -17.72 21.44
N LYS A 9 9.14 -16.54 21.72
CA LYS A 9 9.92 -15.37 22.15
C LYS A 9 9.28 -14.70 23.36
N ASN A 10 10.11 -14.40 24.36
CA ASN A 10 9.69 -13.64 25.53
C ASN A 10 9.81 -12.15 25.25
N PHE A 11 8.68 -11.45 25.25
CA PHE A 11 8.63 -10.01 25.05
C PHE A 11 8.60 -9.28 26.39
N THR A 12 9.25 -8.11 26.44
CA THR A 12 9.10 -7.21 27.61
C THR A 12 7.68 -6.64 27.64
N ARG A 13 7.22 -6.19 28.80
CA ARG A 13 5.90 -5.52 28.94
C ARG A 13 5.75 -4.34 27.98
N GLN A 14 6.81 -3.55 27.79
CA GLN A 14 6.80 -2.42 26.86
C GLN A 14 6.64 -2.89 25.40
N THR A 15 7.34 -3.96 25.02
CA THR A 15 7.23 -4.54 23.68
C THR A 15 5.85 -5.12 23.42
N LEU A 16 5.25 -5.81 24.40
CA LEU A 16 3.87 -6.32 24.30
C LEU A 16 2.87 -5.19 24.09
N ALA A 17 3.02 -4.07 24.80
CA ALA A 17 2.16 -2.90 24.59
C ALA A 17 2.32 -2.31 23.17
N THR A 18 3.55 -2.27 22.64
CA THR A 18 3.80 -1.84 21.25
C THR A 18 3.15 -2.79 20.24
N ILE A 19 3.21 -4.10 20.47
CA ILE A 19 2.60 -5.12 19.59
C ILE A 19 1.09 -4.98 19.59
N ALA A 20 0.46 -4.88 20.77
CA ALA A 20 -0.99 -4.70 20.90
C ALA A 20 -1.46 -3.41 20.20
N GLN A 21 -0.71 -2.32 20.34
CA GLN A 21 -1.03 -1.06 19.66
C GLN A 21 -0.91 -1.17 18.14
N ALA A 22 0.07 -1.92 17.64
CA ALA A 22 0.23 -2.15 16.21
C ALA A 22 -0.91 -3.00 15.65
N GLU A 23 -1.31 -4.04 16.39
CA GLU A 23 -2.44 -4.89 16.04
C GLU A 23 -3.74 -4.08 15.96
N GLU A 24 -4.03 -3.25 16.96
CA GLU A 24 -5.21 -2.38 16.96
C GLU A 24 -5.25 -1.44 15.74
N ILE A 25 -4.11 -0.80 15.43
CA ILE A 25 -4.00 0.08 14.25
C ILE A 25 -4.26 -0.72 12.97
N ILE A 26 -3.65 -1.89 12.83
CA ILE A 26 -3.82 -2.75 11.65
C ILE A 26 -5.29 -3.15 11.49
N GLU A 27 -5.93 -3.61 12.56
CA GLU A 27 -7.33 -4.05 12.54
C GLU A 27 -8.27 -2.89 12.15
N GLN A 28 -8.03 -1.69 12.66
CA GLN A 28 -8.81 -0.49 12.30
C GLN A 28 -8.75 -0.18 10.80
N TYR A 29 -7.57 -0.31 10.18
CA TYR A 29 -7.41 -0.05 8.74
C TYR A 29 -7.96 -1.21 7.90
N GLN A 30 -7.77 -2.45 8.35
CA GLN A 30 -8.35 -3.63 7.68
C GLN A 30 -9.87 -3.61 7.68
N ALA A 31 -10.50 -3.17 8.77
CA ALA A 31 -11.95 -2.98 8.85
C ALA A 31 -12.48 -1.94 7.84
N GLN A 32 -11.62 -1.03 7.40
CA GLN A 32 -11.91 -0.04 6.34
C GLN A 32 -11.52 -0.54 4.93
N GLY A 33 -11.07 -1.79 4.80
CA GLY A 33 -10.64 -2.37 3.52
C GLY A 33 -9.21 -2.01 3.11
N PHE A 34 -8.42 -1.41 4.00
CA PHE A 34 -7.03 -1.05 3.72
C PHE A 34 -6.05 -2.05 4.32
N SER A 35 -5.05 -2.45 3.52
CA SER A 35 -3.84 -3.11 4.02
C SER A 35 -2.73 -2.09 4.28
N LEU A 36 -1.91 -2.33 5.30
CA LEU A 36 -0.79 -1.45 5.66
C LEU A 36 0.55 -2.09 5.32
N THR A 37 1.50 -1.26 4.88
CA THR A 37 2.92 -1.60 4.87
C THR A 37 3.57 -1.31 6.22
N LEU A 38 4.74 -1.89 6.50
CA LEU A 38 5.49 -1.59 7.73
C LEU A 38 5.76 -0.08 7.90
N ARG A 39 6.04 0.61 6.79
CA ARG A 39 6.24 2.07 6.79
C ARG A 39 4.96 2.83 7.12
N GLN A 40 3.81 2.37 6.64
CA GLN A 40 2.53 2.98 7.01
C GLN A 40 2.22 2.75 8.49
N VAL A 41 2.43 1.54 9.03
CA VAL A 41 2.30 1.27 10.47
C VAL A 41 3.20 2.23 11.27
N TYR A 42 4.46 2.41 10.86
CA TYR A 42 5.35 3.39 11.49
C TYR A 42 4.78 4.82 11.48
N TYR A 43 4.26 5.30 10.35
CA TYR A 43 3.66 6.64 10.29
C TYR A 43 2.40 6.75 11.14
N GLN A 44 1.62 5.68 11.30
CA GLN A 44 0.49 5.66 12.22
C GLN A 44 0.93 5.83 13.69
N PHE A 45 2.08 5.27 14.07
CA PHE A 45 2.67 5.49 15.40
C PHE A 45 3.17 6.92 15.59
N VAL A 46 3.86 7.47 14.59
CA VAL A 46 4.34 8.86 14.62
C VAL A 46 3.19 9.85 14.69
N ALA A 47 2.14 9.67 13.87
CA ALA A 47 0.97 10.55 13.84
C ALA A 47 0.19 10.54 15.16
N ARG A 48 0.21 9.43 15.90
CA ARG A 48 -0.37 9.30 17.25
C ARG A 48 0.58 9.72 18.38
N ALA A 49 1.75 10.29 18.04
CA ALA A 49 2.79 10.68 18.99
C ALA A 49 3.30 9.53 19.89
N LEU A 50 3.19 8.28 19.43
CA LEU A 50 3.60 7.08 20.17
C LEU A 50 5.13 6.85 20.10
N ILE A 51 5.74 7.24 18.99
CA ILE A 51 7.20 7.20 18.76
C ILE A 51 7.63 8.46 18.01
N PRO A 52 8.87 8.92 18.19
CA PRO A 52 9.40 10.05 17.43
C PRO A 52 9.69 9.63 15.98
N ASN A 53 9.67 10.60 15.07
CA ASN A 53 9.97 10.36 13.66
C ASN A 53 11.48 10.26 13.43
N THR A 54 12.09 9.13 13.80
CA THR A 54 13.53 8.89 13.60
C THR A 54 13.79 7.54 12.93
N GLU A 55 14.91 7.44 12.21
CA GLU A 55 15.34 6.19 11.59
C GLU A 55 15.57 5.07 12.63
N ARG A 56 16.05 5.45 13.82
CA ARG A 56 16.25 4.51 14.94
C ARG A 56 14.93 3.90 15.38
N ASP A 57 13.89 4.72 15.52
CA ASP A 57 12.57 4.27 15.96
C ASP A 57 11.85 3.47 14.86
N TYR A 58 12.08 3.82 13.59
CA TYR A 58 11.65 2.99 12.46
C TYR A 58 12.27 1.58 12.49
N LYS A 59 13.60 1.49 12.66
CA LYS A 59 14.32 0.20 12.77
C LYS A 59 13.84 -0.60 13.98
N ARG A 60 13.65 0.07 15.13
CA ARG A 60 13.16 -0.56 16.36
C ARG A 60 11.76 -1.14 16.16
N LEU A 61 10.82 -0.37 15.61
CA LEU A 61 9.46 -0.85 15.35
C LEU A 61 9.47 -2.00 14.35
N GLY A 62 10.25 -1.90 13.27
CA GLY A 62 10.42 -2.98 12.29
C GLY A 62 10.87 -4.30 12.92
N ASN A 63 11.85 -4.25 13.82
CA ASN A 63 12.31 -5.44 14.53
C ASN A 63 11.22 -6.02 15.44
N ILE A 64 10.50 -5.18 16.19
CA ILE A 64 9.40 -5.61 17.07
C ILE A 64 8.29 -6.30 16.26
N ILE A 65 7.87 -5.70 15.14
CA ILE A 65 6.84 -6.27 14.28
C ILE A 65 7.29 -7.60 13.67
N SER A 66 8.54 -7.69 13.22
CA SER A 66 9.10 -8.94 12.67
C SER A 66 9.11 -10.06 13.71
N ASP A 67 9.54 -9.74 14.93
CA ASP A 67 9.52 -10.69 16.05
C ASP A 67 8.09 -11.12 16.42
N ALA A 68 7.15 -10.18 16.46
CA ALA A 68 5.74 -10.44 16.77
C ALA A 68 5.08 -11.35 15.74
N ARG A 69 5.39 -11.17 14.43
CA ARG A 69 4.91 -12.06 13.35
C ARG A 69 5.47 -13.47 13.51
N ARG A 70 6.78 -13.61 13.77
CA ARG A 70 7.41 -14.92 14.03
C ARG A 70 6.86 -15.61 15.27
N ALA A 71 6.46 -14.84 16.28
CA ALA A 71 5.80 -15.36 17.49
C ALA A 71 4.30 -15.67 17.29
N GLY A 72 3.72 -15.38 16.11
CA GLY A 72 2.29 -15.57 15.85
C GLY A 72 1.39 -14.55 16.55
N MET A 73 1.93 -13.43 17.04
CA MET A 73 1.16 -12.36 17.67
C MET A 73 0.49 -11.46 16.64
N ILE A 74 1.18 -11.15 15.54
CA ILE A 74 0.65 -10.37 14.41
C ILE A 74 0.46 -11.31 13.22
N ASP A 75 -0.69 -11.19 12.56
CA ASP A 75 -1.04 -12.02 11.41
C ASP A 75 -0.05 -11.87 10.24
N TRP A 76 0.25 -12.97 9.54
CA TRP A 76 1.19 -12.93 8.42
C TRP A 76 0.69 -12.13 7.22
N SER A 77 -0.62 -12.02 7.02
CA SER A 77 -1.26 -11.21 5.99
C SER A 77 -1.61 -9.78 6.44
N ALA A 78 -1.36 -9.44 7.72
CA ALA A 78 -1.70 -8.11 8.25
C ALA A 78 -0.88 -6.96 7.67
N ILE A 79 0.34 -7.25 7.21
CA ILE A 79 1.27 -6.25 6.71
C ILE A 79 1.81 -6.69 5.35
N GLU A 80 1.62 -5.82 4.35
CA GLU A 80 2.11 -6.05 3.00
C GLU A 80 3.48 -5.43 2.76
N ASP A 81 4.36 -6.16 2.07
CA ASP A 81 5.56 -5.57 1.47
C ASP A 81 5.29 -5.26 0.00
N ARG A 82 4.92 -4.00 -0.28
CA ARG A 82 4.60 -3.53 -1.63
C ARG A 82 5.83 -3.33 -2.52
N THR A 83 7.04 -3.57 -2.02
CA THR A 83 8.29 -3.32 -2.74
C THR A 83 9.05 -4.59 -3.10
N ARG A 84 8.70 -5.72 -2.48
CA ARG A 84 9.41 -7.00 -2.64
C ARG A 84 8.43 -8.13 -2.95
N PHE A 85 7.90 -8.11 -4.17
CA PHE A 85 7.12 -9.22 -4.70
C PHE A 85 8.05 -10.19 -5.45
N LEU A 86 7.86 -11.49 -5.25
CA LEU A 86 8.38 -12.50 -6.15
C LEU A 86 7.77 -12.23 -7.53
N ARG A 87 8.59 -11.74 -8.46
CA ARG A 87 8.18 -11.60 -9.85
C ARG A 87 8.04 -12.99 -10.44
N SER A 88 6.81 -13.43 -10.63
CA SER A 88 6.47 -14.63 -11.38
C SER A 88 5.62 -14.23 -12.57
N LEU A 89 5.65 -15.03 -13.62
CA LEU A 89 4.70 -14.87 -14.73
C LEU A 89 3.32 -15.26 -14.22
N SER A 90 2.28 -14.51 -14.63
CA SER A 90 0.91 -14.96 -14.46
C SER A 90 0.76 -16.31 -15.16
N SER A 91 0.30 -17.31 -14.42
CA SER A 91 -0.02 -18.64 -14.95
C SER A 91 -1.43 -18.99 -14.51
N TRP A 92 -2.13 -19.70 -15.39
CA TRP A 92 -3.52 -20.09 -15.24
C TRP A 92 -3.61 -21.57 -15.60
N ASP A 93 -4.24 -22.35 -14.74
CA ASP A 93 -4.36 -23.79 -14.94
C ASP A 93 -5.46 -24.11 -15.96
N THR A 94 -6.45 -23.23 -16.08
CA THR A 94 -7.58 -23.37 -17.01
C THR A 94 -7.86 -22.07 -17.79
N PRO A 95 -8.52 -22.17 -18.97
CA PRO A 95 -9.02 -20.99 -19.67
C PRO A 95 -10.02 -20.14 -18.87
N GLN A 96 -10.71 -20.73 -17.88
CA GLN A 96 -11.62 -19.98 -17.03
C GLN A 96 -10.86 -19.04 -16.09
N ASP A 97 -9.70 -19.46 -15.57
CA ASP A 97 -8.94 -18.67 -14.60
C ASP A 97 -8.42 -17.36 -15.23
N ILE A 98 -8.04 -17.38 -16.51
CA ILE A 98 -7.65 -16.16 -17.23
C ILE A 98 -8.86 -15.26 -17.49
N LEU A 99 -10.04 -15.83 -17.77
CA LEU A 99 -11.27 -15.04 -17.95
C LEU A 99 -11.73 -14.41 -16.65
N ASP A 100 -11.63 -15.12 -15.53
CA ASP A 100 -11.97 -14.59 -14.20
C ASP A 100 -10.98 -13.49 -13.78
N SER A 101 -9.69 -13.69 -14.06
CA SER A 101 -8.68 -12.64 -13.90
C SER A 101 -9.01 -11.41 -14.75
N ALA A 102 -9.30 -11.59 -16.04
CA ALA A 102 -9.65 -10.50 -16.94
C ALA A 102 -10.90 -9.76 -16.47
N LYS A 103 -11.95 -10.49 -16.05
CA LYS A 103 -13.20 -9.95 -15.51
C LYS A 103 -12.97 -9.06 -14.30
N SER A 104 -12.07 -9.46 -13.39
CA SER A 104 -11.75 -8.65 -12.21
C SER A 104 -10.98 -7.37 -12.52
N SER A 105 -10.22 -7.34 -13.62
CA SER A 105 -9.39 -6.21 -14.06
C SER A 105 -10.05 -5.30 -15.09
N TYR A 106 -11.14 -5.76 -15.70
CA TYR A 106 -11.83 -5.04 -16.76
C TYR A 106 -12.53 -3.79 -16.20
N HIS A 107 -12.13 -2.64 -16.73
CA HIS A 107 -12.80 -1.37 -16.52
C HIS A 107 -12.79 -0.61 -17.85
N ARG A 108 -13.80 0.23 -18.08
CA ARG A 108 -13.80 1.19 -19.18
C ARG A 108 -13.19 2.49 -18.71
N ASP A 109 -12.47 3.17 -19.59
CA ASP A 109 -11.99 4.53 -19.36
C ASP A 109 -13.21 5.47 -19.33
N LEU A 110 -13.55 6.00 -18.15
CA LEU A 110 -14.67 6.93 -17.98
C LEU A 110 -14.37 8.32 -18.57
N TRP A 111 -13.10 8.59 -18.88
CA TRP A 111 -12.62 9.88 -19.36
C TRP A 111 -12.36 9.91 -20.87
N GLU A 112 -12.57 8.80 -21.59
CA GLU A 112 -12.26 8.67 -23.03
C GLU A 112 -12.85 9.81 -23.87
N ASP A 113 -14.14 10.11 -23.70
CA ASP A 113 -14.87 11.13 -24.47
C ASP A 113 -14.86 12.52 -23.82
N GLN A 114 -14.11 12.72 -22.73
CA GLN A 114 -14.09 13.98 -21.99
C GLN A 114 -13.06 14.95 -22.58
N GLU A 115 -13.41 16.24 -22.65
CA GLU A 115 -12.51 17.30 -23.14
C GLU A 115 -11.20 17.40 -22.33
N LYS A 116 -11.26 17.05 -21.04
CA LYS A 116 -10.14 17.16 -20.10
C LYS A 116 -9.82 15.82 -19.48
N ARG A 117 -8.54 15.49 -19.37
CA ARG A 117 -8.03 14.35 -18.60
C ARG A 117 -7.45 14.82 -17.28
N LEU A 118 -7.94 14.28 -16.16
CA LEU A 118 -7.41 14.58 -14.84
C LEU A 118 -6.39 13.54 -14.40
N GLU A 119 -5.34 13.98 -13.71
CA GLU A 119 -4.44 13.14 -12.93
C GLU A 119 -4.20 13.80 -11.56
N VAL A 120 -4.13 13.02 -10.49
CA VAL A 120 -3.86 13.53 -9.12
C VAL A 120 -2.44 13.17 -8.68
N TRP A 121 -1.64 14.19 -8.36
CA TRP A 121 -0.23 14.03 -8.05
C TRP A 121 0.05 14.47 -6.62
N ILE A 122 0.66 13.59 -5.81
CA ILE A 122 0.94 13.85 -4.41
C ILE A 122 2.43 13.70 -4.08
N GLU A 123 3.00 14.66 -3.36
CA GLU A 123 4.43 14.62 -3.04
C GLU A 123 4.80 13.42 -2.15
N LYS A 124 4.00 13.17 -1.11
CA LYS A 124 4.32 12.19 -0.05
C LYS A 124 3.61 10.85 -0.28
N ASP A 125 4.41 9.79 -0.45
CA ASP A 125 3.93 8.41 -0.64
C ASP A 125 2.99 7.94 0.48
N ALA A 126 3.26 8.38 1.72
CA ALA A 126 2.45 8.06 2.89
C ALA A 126 0.99 8.50 2.77
N LEU A 127 0.70 9.50 1.93
CA LEU A 127 -0.63 10.06 1.74
C LEU A 127 -1.39 9.45 0.56
N VAL A 128 -0.79 8.53 -0.20
CA VAL A 128 -1.44 7.87 -1.34
C VAL A 128 -2.74 7.18 -0.91
N GLY A 129 -2.73 6.48 0.22
CA GLY A 129 -3.93 5.81 0.74
C GLY A 129 -5.09 6.75 1.09
N VAL A 130 -4.83 8.04 1.30
CA VAL A 130 -5.89 9.05 1.58
C VAL A 130 -6.64 9.41 0.31
N ILE A 131 -5.96 9.50 -0.82
CA ILE A 131 -6.55 9.90 -2.11
C ILE A 131 -7.01 8.70 -2.94
N GLU A 132 -6.47 7.51 -2.68
CA GLU A 132 -6.67 6.30 -3.47
C GLU A 132 -8.15 5.94 -3.63
N ALA A 133 -8.95 5.96 -2.55
CA ALA A 133 -10.37 5.63 -2.61
C ALA A 133 -11.13 6.58 -3.55
N VAL A 134 -11.01 7.90 -3.34
CA VAL A 134 -11.68 8.91 -4.15
C VAL A 134 -11.23 8.86 -5.62
N CYS A 135 -9.93 8.65 -5.87
CA CYS A 135 -9.42 8.56 -7.23
C CYS A 135 -9.94 7.32 -7.95
N LYS A 136 -9.99 6.16 -7.28
CA LYS A 136 -10.57 4.92 -7.84
C LYS A 136 -12.06 5.07 -8.13
N ASP A 137 -12.82 5.69 -7.22
CA ASP A 137 -14.26 5.91 -7.40
C ASP A 137 -14.59 6.80 -8.61
N ASN A 138 -13.66 7.68 -9.00
CA ASN A 138 -13.82 8.61 -10.12
C ASN A 138 -13.02 8.21 -11.38
N ASP A 139 -12.39 7.03 -11.39
CA ASP A 139 -11.52 6.56 -12.48
C ASP A 139 -10.40 7.57 -12.83
N ILE A 140 -9.86 8.24 -11.82
CA ILE A 140 -8.80 9.24 -11.98
C ILE A 140 -7.44 8.60 -11.65
N PRO A 141 -6.47 8.58 -12.58
CA PRO A 141 -5.12 8.14 -12.29
C PRO A 141 -4.45 9.02 -11.23
N PHE A 142 -3.70 8.40 -10.32
CA PHE A 142 -2.97 9.11 -9.28
C PHE A 142 -1.55 8.57 -9.11
N PHE A 143 -0.64 9.46 -8.69
CA PHE A 143 0.79 9.18 -8.60
C PHE A 143 1.41 9.87 -7.38
N SER A 144 2.43 9.24 -6.77
CA SER A 144 3.26 9.90 -5.76
C SER A 144 4.66 10.22 -6.25
N CYS A 145 5.06 11.49 -6.14
CA CYS A 145 6.36 11.98 -6.57
C CYS A 145 7.51 11.53 -5.67
N ARG A 146 7.24 11.12 -4.43
CA ARG A 146 8.25 10.71 -3.43
C ARG A 146 9.39 11.73 -3.25
N GLY A 147 9.05 13.02 -3.25
CA GLY A 147 9.99 14.15 -3.18
C GLY A 147 10.33 14.72 -4.57
N TYR A 148 11.07 13.97 -5.39
CA TYR A 148 11.39 14.37 -6.77
C TYR A 148 10.82 13.39 -7.78
N VAL A 149 10.02 13.91 -8.72
CA VAL A 149 9.57 13.13 -9.88
C VAL A 149 10.73 12.90 -10.85
N SER A 150 10.79 11.71 -11.46
CA SER A 150 11.77 11.42 -12.51
C SER A 150 11.40 12.10 -13.84
N ASP A 151 12.40 12.49 -14.62
CA ASP A 151 12.20 13.04 -15.96
C ASP A 151 11.45 12.06 -16.87
N SER A 152 11.66 10.76 -16.69
CA SER A 152 10.92 9.72 -17.43
C SER A 152 9.42 9.74 -17.13
N GLU A 153 9.02 9.98 -15.88
CA GLU A 153 7.59 10.07 -15.54
C GLU A 153 6.99 11.40 -16.01
N MET A 154 7.74 12.50 -15.95
CA MET A 154 7.32 13.77 -16.55
C MET A 154 7.09 13.64 -18.06
N TRP A 155 8.02 13.00 -18.76
CA TRP A 155 7.88 12.71 -20.20
C TRP A 155 6.69 11.78 -20.47
N GLY A 156 6.49 10.74 -19.64
CA GLY A 156 5.36 9.84 -19.71
C GLY A 156 4.01 10.56 -19.55
N ALA A 157 3.90 11.43 -18.55
CA ALA A 157 2.72 12.26 -18.31
C ALA A 157 2.41 13.18 -19.49
N ALA A 158 3.41 13.89 -20.00
CA ALA A 158 3.25 14.71 -21.20
C ALA A 158 2.77 13.87 -22.40
N ARG A 159 3.29 12.65 -22.56
CA ARG A 159 2.89 11.75 -23.64
C ARG A 159 1.45 11.25 -23.50
N ARG A 160 0.99 10.95 -22.28
CA ARG A 160 -0.41 10.59 -21.98
C ARG A 160 -1.36 11.73 -22.32
N MET A 161 -1.05 12.93 -21.85
CA MET A 161 -1.86 14.14 -22.10
C MET A 161 -1.96 14.46 -23.60
N MET A 162 -0.85 14.40 -24.33
CA MET A 162 -0.86 14.63 -25.78
C MET A 162 -1.70 13.60 -26.55
N ARG A 163 -1.72 12.33 -26.12
CA ARG A 163 -2.56 11.30 -26.74
C ARG A 163 -4.04 11.63 -26.53
N HIS A 164 -4.41 12.01 -25.31
CA HIS A 164 -5.78 12.41 -24.99
C HIS A 164 -6.25 13.59 -25.87
N THR A 165 -5.45 14.64 -25.99
CA THR A 165 -5.79 15.81 -26.82
C THR A 165 -5.78 15.53 -28.33
N GLY A 166 -5.08 14.50 -28.79
CA GLY A 166 -4.97 14.15 -30.21
C GLY A 166 -5.98 13.11 -30.69
N SER A 167 -6.78 12.56 -29.77
CA SER A 167 -7.82 11.57 -30.04
C SER A 167 -9.24 12.15 -30.01
N GLY A 168 -9.38 13.46 -29.78
CA GLY A 168 -10.64 14.21 -29.86
C GLY A 168 -10.87 14.91 -31.20
#